data_AF-A0A851MSH2-F1
#
_entry.id   AF-A0A851MSH2-F1
#
_cell.length_a   1.000
_cell.length_b   1.000
_cell.length_c   1.000
_cell.angle_alpha   90.00
_cell.angle_beta   90.00
_cell.angle_gamma   90.00
#
_symmetry.space_group_name_H-M   'P 1'
#
loop_
_entity.id
_entity.type
_entity.pdbx_description
1 polymer ?
#
loop_
_entity_poly.entity_id
_entity_poly.type
_entity_poly.pdbx_seq_one_letter_code
_entity_poly.pdbx_strand_id
1 'polypeptide(L)'
;TGAPQVEARTLAMLRGLLLQLHSACAHLASGARAFPSSVQETVGHVWHSVEGVQASLACARSFHDLSGLVLAQSRDRVARAQLGIDGLLEHVGQHTPLPWLVGPFAPALVEWPEDVPVEMAKWDGCVTVG
;
A
#
# COMPACT_ATOMS: atom_id res chain seq x y z
N THR A 1 27.17 -15.71 -25.23
CA THR A 1 26.19 -16.55 -24.51
C THR A 1 25.75 -15.81 -23.26
N GLY A 2 24.59 -15.15 -23.27
CA GLY A 2 24.15 -14.28 -22.15
C GLY A 2 22.66 -13.92 -22.12
N ALA A 3 21.98 -13.99 -23.28
CA ALA A 3 20.56 -13.68 -23.42
C ALA A 3 19.61 -14.39 -22.43
N PRO A 4 19.71 -15.72 -22.17
CA PRO A 4 18.74 -16.40 -21.29
C PRO A 4 18.90 -16.02 -19.81
N GLN A 5 20.11 -15.62 -19.37
CA GLN A 5 20.31 -15.17 -17.98
C GLN A 5 19.74 -13.77 -17.75
N VAL A 6 19.86 -12.88 -18.74
CA VAL A 6 19.27 -11.54 -18.69
C VAL A 6 17.76 -11.62 -18.66
N GLU A 7 17.17 -12.48 -19.48
CA GLU A 7 15.73 -12.71 -19.53
C GLU A 7 15.20 -13.25 -18.20
N ALA A 8 15.79 -14.32 -17.67
CA ALA A 8 15.39 -14.90 -16.40
C ALA A 8 15.49 -13.89 -15.24
N ARG A 9 16.58 -13.11 -15.19
CA ARG A 9 16.77 -12.04 -14.21
C ARG A 9 15.71 -10.95 -14.34
N THR A 10 15.40 -10.53 -15.57
CA THR A 10 14.40 -9.48 -15.83
C THR A 10 13.01 -9.94 -15.42
N LEU A 11 12.62 -11.17 -15.74
CA LEU A 11 11.34 -11.73 -15.32
C LEU A 11 11.27 -11.93 -13.80
N ALA A 12 12.38 -12.30 -13.14
CA ALA A 12 12.44 -12.36 -11.68
C ALA A 12 12.22 -10.97 -11.06
N MET A 13 12.87 -9.93 -11.58
CA MET A 13 12.65 -8.54 -11.16
C MET A 13 11.20 -8.09 -11.39
N LEU A 14 10.63 -8.41 -12.57
CA LEU A 14 9.23 -8.12 -12.89
C LEU A 14 8.28 -8.74 -11.86
N ARG A 15 8.45 -10.03 -11.53
CA ARG A 15 7.63 -10.70 -10.50
C ARG A 15 7.80 -10.07 -9.12
N GLY A 16 9.02 -9.69 -8.75
CA GLY A 16 9.28 -8.96 -7.50
C GLY A 16 8.50 -7.64 -7.43
N LEU A 17 8.57 -6.83 -8.49
CA LEU A 17 7.84 -5.56 -8.57
C LEU A 17 6.32 -5.76 -8.56
N LEU A 18 5.83 -6.78 -9.26
CA LEU A 18 4.42 -7.15 -9.26
C LEU A 18 3.96 -7.51 -7.84
N LEU A 19 4.69 -8.35 -7.11
CA LEU A 19 4.35 -8.69 -5.73
C LEU A 19 4.33 -7.46 -4.82
N GLN A 20 5.31 -6.56 -4.97
CA GLN A 20 5.35 -5.30 -4.21
C GLN A 20 4.14 -4.41 -4.51
N LEU A 21 3.77 -4.27 -5.78
CA LEU A 21 2.60 -3.50 -6.20
C LEU A 21 1.30 -4.09 -5.61
N HIS A 22 1.11 -5.41 -5.70
CA HIS A 22 -0.06 -6.07 -5.14
C HIS A 22 -0.15 -5.88 -3.62
N SER A 23 0.96 -6.07 -2.89
CA SER A 23 1.01 -5.86 -1.44
C SER A 23 0.69 -4.41 -1.06
N ALA A 24 1.24 -3.43 -1.78
CA ALA A 24 0.99 -2.02 -1.53
C ALA A 24 -0.50 -1.68 -1.77
N CYS A 25 -1.10 -2.16 -2.85
CA CYS A 25 -2.51 -1.95 -3.15
C CYS A 25 -3.43 -2.70 -2.17
N ALA A 26 -3.03 -3.86 -1.65
CA ALA A 26 -3.79 -4.58 -0.64
C ALA A 26 -3.82 -3.81 0.68
N HIS A 27 -2.68 -3.21 1.06
CA HIS A 27 -2.60 -2.32 2.21
C HIS A 27 -3.47 -1.08 2.01
N LEU A 28 -3.41 -0.45 0.83
CA LEU A 28 -4.28 0.67 0.46
C LEU A 28 -5.76 0.28 0.59
N ALA A 29 -6.16 -0.87 0.04
CA ALA A 29 -7.54 -1.37 0.12
C ALA A 29 -7.99 -1.67 1.55
N SER A 30 -7.09 -2.17 2.40
CA SER A 30 -7.39 -2.39 3.81
C SER A 30 -7.63 -1.09 4.57
N GLY A 31 -6.79 -0.06 4.34
CA GLY A 31 -6.96 1.27 4.91
C GLY A 31 -8.20 1.98 4.36
N ALA A 32 -8.51 1.78 3.08
CA ALA A 32 -9.65 2.37 2.38
C ALA A 32 -11.02 2.01 2.98
N ARG A 33 -11.14 0.88 3.68
CA ARG A 33 -12.40 0.47 4.33
C ARG A 33 -12.93 1.48 5.35
N ALA A 34 -12.05 2.34 5.86
CA ALA A 34 -12.37 3.41 6.79
C ALA A 34 -12.92 4.69 6.11
N PHE A 35 -12.91 4.76 4.76
CA PHE A 35 -13.25 5.95 3.99
C PHE A 35 -14.69 5.88 3.45
N PRO A 36 -15.26 7.01 2.95
CA PRO A 36 -16.60 7.04 2.35
C PRO A 36 -16.70 6.17 1.10
N SER A 37 -17.92 5.76 0.72
CA SER A 37 -18.15 4.85 -0.41
C SER A 37 -17.56 5.33 -1.73
N SER A 38 -17.56 6.65 -1.98
CA SER A 38 -16.93 7.25 -3.18
C SER A 38 -15.43 6.94 -3.27
N VAL A 39 -14.73 7.00 -2.13
CA VAL A 39 -13.30 6.70 -2.02
C VAL A 39 -13.06 5.20 -2.15
N GLN A 40 -13.92 4.38 -1.54
CA GLN A 40 -13.84 2.92 -1.65
C GLN A 40 -14.01 2.44 -3.10
N GLU A 41 -14.90 3.06 -3.87
CA GLU A 41 -15.10 2.74 -5.29
C GLU A 41 -13.84 3.04 -6.13
N THR A 42 -13.22 4.20 -5.93
CA THR A 42 -11.93 4.53 -6.59
C THR A 42 -10.85 3.52 -6.22
N VAL A 43 -10.74 3.13 -4.94
CA VAL A 43 -9.79 2.09 -4.53
C VAL A 43 -10.10 0.73 -5.16
N GLY A 44 -11.38 0.39 -5.33
CA GLY A 44 -11.81 -0.78 -6.08
C GLY A 44 -11.33 -0.78 -7.53
N HIS A 45 -11.41 0.37 -8.21
CA HIS A 45 -10.88 0.52 -9.58
C HIS A 45 -9.35 0.39 -9.65
N VAL A 46 -8.63 0.94 -8.65
CA VAL A 46 -7.17 0.78 -8.53
C VAL A 46 -6.83 -0.70 -8.36
N TRP A 47 -7.50 -1.39 -7.43
CA TRP A 47 -7.31 -2.81 -7.17
C TRP A 47 -7.55 -3.66 -8.43
N HIS A 48 -8.66 -3.44 -9.12
CA HIS A 48 -8.99 -4.18 -10.34
C HIS A 48 -7.96 -3.94 -11.46
N SER A 49 -7.47 -2.71 -11.59
CA SER A 49 -6.42 -2.38 -12.56
C SER A 49 -5.12 -3.13 -12.25
N VAL A 50 -4.70 -3.18 -10.98
CA VAL A 50 -3.51 -3.91 -10.55
C VAL A 50 -3.67 -5.42 -10.73
N GLU A 51 -4.81 -6.00 -10.36
CA GLU A 51 -5.08 -7.43 -10.60
C GLU A 51 -5.03 -7.77 -12.09
N GLY A 52 -5.53 -6.89 -12.95
CA GLY A 52 -5.37 -7.04 -14.39
C GLY A 52 -3.90 -7.07 -14.83
N VAL A 53 -3.04 -6.25 -14.23
CA VAL A 53 -1.60 -6.25 -14.52
C VAL A 53 -0.94 -7.54 -14.02
N GLN A 54 -1.28 -7.99 -12.81
CA GLN A 54 -0.80 -9.26 -12.25
C GLN A 54 -1.15 -10.43 -13.15
N ALA A 55 -2.43 -10.58 -13.50
CA ALA A 55 -2.92 -11.67 -14.33
C ALA A 55 -2.25 -11.69 -15.71
N SER A 56 -1.98 -10.51 -16.29
CA SER A 56 -1.33 -10.39 -17.60
C SER A 56 0.17 -10.69 -17.58
N LEU A 57 0.88 -10.40 -16.49
CA LEU A 57 2.35 -10.43 -16.48
C LEU A 57 2.96 -11.54 -15.59
N ALA A 58 2.26 -12.00 -14.55
CA ALA A 58 2.80 -12.99 -13.60
C ALA A 58 3.01 -14.38 -14.23
N CYS A 59 2.19 -14.73 -15.22
CA CYS A 59 2.23 -16.02 -15.91
C CYS A 59 3.35 -16.15 -16.95
N ALA A 60 3.96 -15.04 -17.37
CA ALA A 60 5.01 -15.07 -18.38
C ALA A 60 6.24 -15.84 -17.88
N ARG A 61 6.73 -16.81 -18.65
CA ARG A 61 7.93 -17.61 -18.35
C ARG A 61 9.11 -17.23 -19.22
N SER A 62 8.84 -16.54 -20.32
CA SER A 62 9.78 -15.98 -21.28
C SER A 62 9.30 -14.62 -21.79
N PHE A 63 10.17 -13.87 -22.47
CA PHE A 63 9.81 -12.65 -23.19
C PHE A 63 8.90 -12.92 -24.39
N HIS A 64 8.90 -14.14 -24.94
CA HIS A 64 7.96 -14.51 -25.99
C HIS A 64 6.50 -14.49 -25.49
N ASP A 65 6.28 -14.80 -24.21
CA ASP A 65 4.95 -14.75 -23.58
C ASP A 65 4.46 -13.31 -23.37
N LEU A 66 5.36 -12.31 -23.49
CA LEU A 66 5.07 -10.90 -23.28
C LEU A 66 4.92 -10.16 -24.61
N SER A 67 3.73 -10.27 -25.20
CA SER A 67 3.43 -9.51 -26.42
C SER A 67 3.42 -8.00 -26.17
N GLY A 68 3.73 -7.22 -27.22
CA GLY A 68 3.68 -5.76 -27.16
C GLY A 68 2.30 -5.22 -26.75
N LEU A 69 1.22 -5.91 -27.15
CA LEU A 69 -0.14 -5.58 -26.75
C LEU A 69 -0.36 -5.80 -25.24
N VAL A 70 0.09 -6.94 -24.70
CA VAL A 70 -0.01 -7.24 -23.27
C VAL A 70 0.75 -6.20 -22.45
N LEU A 71 1.95 -5.80 -22.90
CA LEU A 71 2.75 -4.76 -22.24
C LEU A 71 2.08 -3.38 -22.32
N ALA A 72 1.52 -3.02 -23.49
CA ALA A 72 0.81 -1.75 -23.66
C ALA A 72 -0.44 -1.68 -22.76
N GLN A 73 -1.25 -2.74 -22.73
CA GLN A 73 -2.42 -2.82 -21.86
C GLN A 73 -2.04 -2.79 -20.39
N SER A 74 -0.97 -3.48 -20.00
CA SER A 74 -0.48 -3.46 -18.62
C SER A 74 -0.03 -2.06 -18.20
N ARG A 75 0.67 -1.33 -19.09
CA ARG A 75 1.08 0.06 -18.84
C ARG A 75 -0.12 0.99 -18.68
N ASP A 76 -1.13 0.86 -19.53
CA ASP A 76 -2.38 1.63 -19.42
C ASP A 76 -3.09 1.35 -18.08
N ARG A 77 -3.20 0.08 -17.67
CA ARG A 77 -3.78 -0.30 -16.37
C ARG A 77 -3.00 0.27 -15.19
N VAL A 78 -1.66 0.24 -15.23
CA VAL A 78 -0.82 0.88 -14.19
C VAL A 78 -1.06 2.39 -14.16
N ALA A 79 -1.13 3.05 -15.32
CA ALA A 79 -1.41 4.48 -15.38
C ALA A 79 -2.80 4.84 -14.80
N ARG A 80 -3.83 4.03 -15.08
CA ARG A 80 -5.17 4.19 -14.48
C ARG A 80 -5.15 4.00 -12.96
N ALA A 81 -4.44 2.98 -12.48
CA ALA A 81 -4.26 2.75 -11.05
C ALA A 81 -3.58 3.97 -10.39
N GLN A 82 -2.55 4.52 -11.02
CA GLN A 82 -1.85 5.70 -10.51
C GLN A 82 -2.75 6.94 -10.47
N LEU A 83 -3.50 7.22 -11.55
CA LEU A 83 -4.47 8.33 -11.57
C LEU A 83 -5.56 8.16 -10.51
N GLY A 84 -6.01 6.92 -10.26
CA GLY A 84 -6.94 6.62 -9.18
C GLY A 84 -6.35 6.95 -7.81
N ILE A 85 -5.08 6.58 -7.57
CA ILE A 85 -4.36 6.91 -6.32
C ILE A 85 -4.17 8.42 -6.17
N ASP A 86 -3.79 9.13 -7.23
CA ASP A 86 -3.64 10.58 -7.19
C ASP A 86 -4.98 11.26 -6.85
N GLY A 87 -6.08 10.80 -7.45
CA GLY A 87 -7.43 11.28 -7.11
C GLY A 87 -7.84 10.99 -5.66
N LEU A 88 -7.43 9.84 -5.11
CA LEU A 88 -7.63 9.53 -3.69
C LEU A 88 -6.87 10.49 -2.78
N LEU A 89 -5.61 10.76 -3.08
CA LEU A 89 -4.77 11.67 -2.29
C LEU A 89 -5.32 13.09 -2.32
N GLU A 90 -5.76 13.57 -3.48
CA GLU A 90 -6.41 14.87 -3.62
C GLU A 90 -7.71 14.93 -2.80
N HIS A 91 -8.55 13.90 -2.88
CA HIS A 91 -9.79 13.84 -2.11
C HIS A 91 -9.54 13.84 -0.60
N VAL A 92 -8.55 13.10 -0.12
CA VAL A 92 -8.14 13.10 1.29
C VAL A 92 -7.54 14.45 1.71
N GLY A 93 -6.84 15.15 0.81
CA GLY A 93 -6.30 16.48 1.09
C GLY A 93 -7.37 17.57 1.14
N GLN A 94 -8.40 17.49 0.30
CA GLN A 94 -9.48 18.47 0.22
C GLN A 94 -10.59 18.28 1.26
N HIS A 95 -10.72 17.07 1.83
CA HIS A 95 -11.76 16.74 2.80
C HIS A 95 -11.13 16.28 4.14
N THR A 96 -11.53 16.85 5.29
CA THR A 96 -11.04 16.45 6.65
C THR A 96 -12.15 16.64 7.70
N PRO A 97 -12.24 15.84 8.79
CA PRO A 97 -12.46 14.40 8.86
C PRO A 97 -13.86 14.05 9.45
N LEU A 98 -14.61 13.17 8.80
CA LEU A 98 -15.78 12.47 9.36
C LEU A 98 -15.91 11.11 8.62
N PRO A 99 -16.17 9.97 9.27
CA PRO A 99 -15.48 9.33 10.39
C PRO A 99 -14.35 8.42 9.86
N TRP A 100 -13.20 8.98 9.48
CA TRP A 100 -12.11 8.16 8.94
C TRP A 100 -11.33 7.53 10.09
N LEU A 101 -11.38 6.20 10.21
CA LEU A 101 -10.57 5.45 11.17
C LEU A 101 -9.09 5.54 10.77
N VAL A 102 -8.35 6.40 11.46
CA VAL A 102 -6.88 6.43 11.40
C VAL A 102 -6.33 5.55 12.51
N GLY A 103 -5.21 4.86 12.28
CA GLY A 103 -4.57 4.00 13.26
C GLY A 103 -3.56 3.04 12.63
N PRO A 104 -2.85 2.24 13.44
CA PRO A 104 -3.00 2.07 14.89
C PRO A 104 -2.40 3.23 15.70
N PHE A 105 -3.08 3.63 16.79
CA PHE A 105 -2.57 4.58 17.77
C PHE A 105 -2.37 3.89 19.12
N ALA A 106 -1.24 4.13 19.77
CA ALA A 106 -0.99 3.70 21.15
C ALA A 106 -1.03 4.93 22.08
N PRO A 107 -1.57 4.79 23.31
CA PRO A 107 -1.55 5.89 24.27
C PRO A 107 -0.11 6.26 24.63
N ALA A 108 0.23 7.54 24.48
CA ALA A 108 1.55 8.07 24.86
C ALA A 108 1.68 8.28 26.38
N LEU A 109 0.55 8.41 27.08
CA LEU A 109 0.47 8.58 28.53
C LEU A 109 -0.48 7.53 29.09
N VAL A 110 -0.01 6.80 30.09
CA VAL A 110 -0.81 5.87 30.88
C VAL A 110 -0.97 6.51 32.25
N GLU A 111 -2.19 6.90 32.59
CA GLU A 111 -2.53 7.37 33.93
C GLU A 111 -2.51 6.16 34.87
N TRP A 112 -1.70 6.25 35.93
CA TRP A 112 -1.64 5.22 36.96
C TRP A 112 -2.73 5.50 38.00
N PRO A 113 -3.46 4.47 38.48
CA PRO A 113 -4.48 4.68 39.51
C PRO A 113 -3.84 5.27 40.77
N GLU A 114 -4.47 6.27 41.36
CA GLU A 114 -4.02 6.97 42.58
C GLU A 114 -3.84 6.01 43.78
N ASP A 115 -4.50 4.84 43.73
CA ASP A 115 -4.55 3.84 44.81
C ASP A 115 -3.49 2.73 44.70
N VAL A 116 -2.60 2.76 43.70
CA VAL A 116 -1.50 1.78 43.59
C VAL A 116 -0.22 2.40 44.16
N PRO A 117 0.40 1.82 45.21
CA PRO A 117 1.66 2.33 45.73
C PRO A 117 2.71 2.32 44.62
N VAL A 118 3.13 3.51 44.23
CA VAL A 118 4.12 3.70 43.17
C VAL A 118 5.44 3.10 43.65
N GLU A 119 5.86 2.01 43.02
CA GLU A 119 7.14 1.38 43.30
C GLU A 119 8.26 2.27 42.74
N MET A 120 8.79 3.15 43.60
CA MET A 120 9.79 4.17 43.25
C MET A 120 11.08 3.57 42.63
N ALA A 121 11.31 2.26 42.78
CA ALA A 121 12.43 1.54 42.19
C ALA A 121 12.36 1.43 40.65
N LYS A 122 11.18 1.65 40.04
CA LYS A 122 10.97 1.58 38.58
C LYS A 122 11.05 2.96 37.89
N TRP A 123 11.19 4.05 38.65
CA TRP A 123 11.27 5.39 38.08
C TRP A 123 12.66 5.68 37.53
N ASP A 124 12.83 5.48 36.22
CA ASP A 124 13.88 6.16 35.45
C ASP A 124 13.41 7.61 35.23
N GLY A 125 14.15 8.56 35.79
CA GLY A 125 13.68 9.93 36.09
C GLY A 125 13.06 10.72 34.93
N CYS A 126 12.22 11.68 35.30
CA CYS A 126 11.63 12.66 34.39
C CYS A 126 12.71 13.57 33.79
N VAL A 127 12.88 13.57 32.46
CA VAL A 127 13.64 14.61 31.76
C VAL A 127 12.81 15.89 31.79
N THR A 128 13.21 16.85 32.63
CA THR A 128 12.68 18.21 32.58
C THR A 128 13.25 18.90 31.35
N VAL A 129 12.40 19.16 30.35
CA VAL A 129 12.75 20.03 29.23
C VAL A 129 12.71 21.46 29.76
N GLY A 130 13.90 22.08 29.88
CA GLY A 130 14.08 23.51 30.10
C GLY A 130 14.17 24.29 28.80
#